data_AF-A0A134A5L6-F1
#
_entry.id   AF-A0A134A5L6-F1
#
_cell.length_a   1.000
_cell.length_b   1.000
_cell.length_c   1.000
_cell.angle_alpha   90.00
_cell.angle_beta   90.00
_cell.angle_gamma   90.00
#
_symmetry.space_group_name_H-M   'P 1'
#
loop_
_entity.id
_entity.type
_entity.pdbx_description
1 polymer ?
#
loop_
_entity_poly.entity_id
_entity_poly.type
_entity_poly.pdbx_seq_one_letter_code
_entity_poly.pdbx_strand_id
1 'polypeptide(L)' 'MALTKRQEQILDTLRIPHDISSLTDSQWLDADDKVTEELQLRGLSDDGLNEYGQDCDAILYALSQV' A
#
# COMPACT_ATOMS: atom_id res chain seq x y z
N MET A 1 -3.12 -2.73 -13.38
CA MET A 1 -2.91 -4.01 -12.69
C MET A 1 -4.03 -4.18 -11.68
N ALA A 2 -4.61 -5.37 -11.55
CA ALA A 2 -5.59 -5.61 -10.49
C ALA A 2 -4.84 -5.89 -9.19
N LEU A 3 -5.29 -5.28 -8.08
CA LEU A 3 -4.76 -5.56 -6.75
C LEU A 3 -5.02 -7.03 -6.39
N THR A 4 -4.07 -7.65 -5.70
CA THR A 4 -4.26 -9.00 -5.16
C THR A 4 -5.12 -8.94 -3.90
N LYS A 5 -5.75 -10.06 -3.51
CA LYS A 5 -6.55 -10.15 -2.29
C LYS A 5 -5.80 -9.72 -1.02
N ARG A 6 -4.49 -9.94 -0.96
CA ARG A 6 -3.66 -9.51 0.18
C ARG A 6 -3.51 -7.99 0.21
N GLN A 7 -3.29 -7.38 -0.95
CA GLN A 7 -3.20 -5.93 -1.08
C GLN A 7 -4.53 -5.26 -0.72
N GLU A 8 -5.67 -5.83 -1.16
CA GLU A 8 -7.00 -5.37 -0.74
C GLU A 8 -7.16 -5.44 0.78
N GLN A 9 -6.69 -6.49 1.44
CA GLN A 9 -6.72 -6.59 2.90
C GLN A 9 -5.85 -5.53 3.60
N ILE A 10 -4.69 -5.19 3.05
CA ILE A 10 -3.83 -4.12 3.57
C ILE A 10 -4.55 -2.77 3.44
N LEU A 11 -5.14 -2.51 2.28
CA LEU A 11 -5.91 -1.29 2.04
C LEU A 11 -7.11 -1.19 2.98
N ASP A 12 -7.88 -2.27 3.18
CA ASP A 12 -8.99 -2.33 4.14
C ASP A 12 -8.51 -2.05 5.58
N THR A 13 -7.39 -2.66 5.98
CA THR A 13 -6.77 -2.44 7.30
C THR A 13 -6.38 -0.97 7.50
N LEU A 14 -5.83 -0.34 6.47
CA LEU A 14 -5.42 1.06 6.46
C LEU A 14 -6.59 2.04 6.20
N ARG A 15 -7.79 1.51 5.97
CA ARG A 15 -8.99 2.25 5.54
C ARG A 15 -8.77 3.08 4.27
N ILE A 16 -7.93 2.57 3.37
CA ILE A 16 -7.68 3.16 2.06
C ILE A 16 -8.68 2.54 1.07
N PRO A 17 -9.33 3.34 0.22
CA PRO A 17 -10.19 2.81 -0.82
C PRO A 17 -9.42 1.86 -1.76
N HIS A 18 -10.03 0.72 -2.10
CA HIS A 18 -9.42 -0.24 -3.05
C HIS A 18 -9.27 0.35 -4.45
N ASP A 19 -10.12 1.32 -4.80
CA ASP A 19 -10.06 2.02 -6.09
C ASP A 19 -9.05 3.17 -6.01
N ILE A 20 -7.76 2.79 -6.13
CA ILE A 20 -6.63 3.70 -6.05
C ILE A 20 -6.67 4.78 -7.15
N SER A 21 -7.21 4.42 -8.32
CA SER A 21 -7.32 5.30 -9.48
C SER A 21 -8.41 6.37 -9.33
N SER A 22 -9.33 6.20 -8.38
CA SER A 22 -10.39 7.15 -8.07
C SER A 22 -10.11 7.98 -6.81
N LEU A 23 -8.90 7.89 -6.23
CA LEU A 23 -8.53 8.67 -5.05
C LEU A 23 -8.37 10.15 -5.42
N THR A 24 -8.80 11.01 -4.50
CA THR A 24 -8.44 12.44 -4.56
C THR A 24 -6.99 12.65 -4.12
N ASP A 25 -6.35 13.75 -4.51
CA ASP A 25 -4.94 14.05 -4.15
C ASP A 25 -4.66 13.92 -2.65
N SER A 26 -5.61 14.35 -1.80
CA SER A 26 -5.48 14.24 -0.34
C SER A 26 -5.58 12.80 0.15
N GLN A 27 -6.44 11.97 -0.47
CA GLN A 27 -6.53 10.55 -0.12
C GLN A 27 -5.36 9.75 -0.66
N TRP A 28 -4.81 10.16 -1.81
CA TRP A 28 -3.59 9.59 -2.37
C TRP A 28 -2.41 9.83 -1.44
N LEU A 29 -2.21 11.07 -0.98
CA LEU A 29 -1.18 11.42 0.00
C LEU A 29 -1.34 10.65 1.31
N ASP A 30 -2.56 10.60 1.86
CA ASP A 30 -2.85 9.84 3.08
C ASP A 30 -2.60 8.33 2.90
N ALA A 31 -2.90 7.79 1.71
CA ALA A 31 -2.63 6.39 1.38
C ALA A 31 -1.14 6.11 1.26
N ASP A 32 -0.39 6.96 0.57
CA ASP A 32 1.07 6.86 0.41
C ASP A 32 1.77 6.89 1.77
N ASP A 33 1.41 7.85 2.64
CA ASP A 33 1.95 7.95 4.00
C ASP A 33 1.65 6.70 4.83
N LYS A 34 0.39 6.24 4.85
CA LYS A 34 -0.03 5.06 5.64
C LYS A 34 0.61 3.76 5.17
N VAL A 35 0.68 3.54 3.87
CA VAL A 35 1.29 2.32 3.30
C VAL A 35 2.80 2.34 3.55
N THR A 36 3.44 3.52 3.45
CA THR A 36 4.86 3.69 3.78
C THR A 36 5.11 3.43 5.27
N GLU A 37 4.26 3.93 6.15
CA GLU A 37 4.36 3.68 7.60
C GLU A 37 4.20 2.18 7.91
N GLU A 38 3.18 1.50 7.38
CA GLU A 38 3.02 0.05 7.59
C GLU A 38 4.16 -0.77 6.98
N LEU A 39 4.70 -0.37 5.83
CA LEU A 39 5.89 -1.00 5.24
C LEU A 39 7.09 -0.88 6.18
N GLN A 40 7.31 0.29 6.78
CA GLN A 40 8.41 0.48 7.73
C GLN A 40 8.19 -0.28 9.05
N LEU A 41 6.95 -0.33 9.54
CA LEU A 41 6.61 -1.00 10.79
C LEU A 41 6.60 -2.52 10.70
N ARG A 42 6.09 -3.07 9.59
CA ARG A 42 5.80 -4.50 9.45
C ARG A 42 6.40 -5.13 8.20
N GLY A 43 6.73 -4.34 7.18
CA GLY A 43 7.25 -4.81 5.91
C GLY A 43 8.77 -5.04 5.90
N LEU A 44 9.50 -4.44 6.83
CA LEU A 44 10.94 -4.61 6.99
C LEU A 44 11.27 -5.87 7.83
N SER A 45 12.25 -6.62 7.35
CA SER A 45 12.85 -7.79 7.99
C SER A 45 14.38 -7.72 7.87
N ASP A 46 15.11 -8.53 8.65
CA ASP A 46 16.59 -8.54 8.65
C ASP A 46 17.21 -8.72 7.25
N ASP A 47 16.53 -9.43 6.34
CA ASP A 47 16.97 -9.70 4.96
C ASP A 47 16.39 -8.71 3.91
N GLY A 48 15.66 -7.67 4.34
CA GLY A 48 15.01 -6.69 3.45
C GLY A 48 13.48 -6.69 3.56
N LEU A 49 12.76 -6.59 2.44
CA LEU A 49 11.28 -6.62 2.45
C LEU A 49 10.78 -8.06 2.59
N ASN A 50 9.97 -8.30 3.62
CA ASN A 50 9.23 -9.55 3.77
C ASN A 50 8.00 -9.59 2.81
N GLU A 51 7.24 -10.69 2.80
CA GLU A 51 6.05 -10.82 1.94
C GLU A 51 5.05 -9.67 2.12
N TYR A 52 4.87 -9.19 3.36
CA TYR A 52 3.98 -8.06 3.65
C TYR A 52 4.55 -6.75 3.10
N GLY A 53 5.87 -6.53 3.25
CA GLY A 53 6.58 -5.38 2.69
C GLY A 53 6.54 -5.35 1.17
N GLN A 54 6.62 -6.51 0.52
CA GLN A 54 6.46 -6.63 -0.93
C GLN A 54 5.04 -6.28 -1.40
N ASP A 55 4.01 -6.69 -0.64
CA ASP A 55 2.63 -6.31 -0.93
C ASP A 55 2.43 -4.79 -0.77
N CYS A 56 2.97 -4.18 0.29
CA CYS A 56 2.97 -2.72 0.50
C CYS A 56 3.72 -1.97 -0.60
N ASP A 57 4.92 -2.42 -0.97
CA ASP A 57 5.73 -1.80 -2.04
C ASP A 57 4.99 -1.83 -3.38
N ALA A 58 4.32 -2.95 -3.69
CA ALA A 58 3.50 -3.06 -4.89
C ALA A 58 2.25 -2.15 -4.85
N ILE A 59 1.68 -1.86 -3.67
CA ILE A 59 0.62 -0.85 -3.52
C ILE A 59 1.16 0.56 -3.77
N LEU A 60 2.31 0.91 -3.18
CA LEU A 60 2.97 2.21 -3.41
C LEU A 60 3.31 2.40 -4.88
N TYR A 61 3.81 1.35 -5.53
CA TYR A 61 4.04 1.36 -6.96
C TYR A 61 2.75 1.64 -7.73
N ALA A 62 1.64 0.98 -7.38
CA ALA A 62 0.35 1.22 -8.03
C ALA A 62 -0.18 2.65 -7.79
N LEU A 63 0.00 3.20 -6.57
CA LEU A 63 -0.29 4.59 -6.25
C LEU A 63 0.51 5.55 -7.14
N SER A 64 1.79 5.28 -7.40
CA SER A 64 2.66 6.14 -8.23
C SER A 64 2.29 6.18 -9.71
N GLN A 65 1.45 5.25 -10.19
CA GLN A 65 1.04 5.13 -11.59
C GLN A 65 -0.28 5.85 -11.91
N VAL A 66 -0.95 6.41 -10.89
CA VAL A 66 -2.19 7.21 -11.02
C VAL A 66 -1.82 8.68 -11.22
#